data_AF-D3SA61-F1
#
_entry.id   AF-D3SA61-F1
#
_cell.length_a   1.000
_cell.length_b   1.000
_cell.length_c   1.000
_cell.angle_alpha   90.00
_cell.angle_beta   90.00
_cell.angle_gamma   90.00
#
_symmetry.space_group_name_H-M   'P 1'
#
loop_
_entity.id
_entity.type
_entity.pdbx_description
1 polymer ?
#
loop_
_entity_poly.entity_id
_entity_poly.type
_entity_poly.pdbx_seq_one_letter_code
_entity_poly.pdbx_strand_id
1 'polypeptide(L)' 'MDTPLLILGLLLVASLAAFFTGVLPYPIGWIILTIAFIARLLFLVGR' A
#
# COMPACT_ATOMS: atom_id res chain seq x y z
N MET A 1 10.52 16.61 2.16
CA MET A 1 9.46 15.60 2.04
C MET A 1 9.32 14.92 3.40
N ASP A 2 8.11 14.79 3.91
CA ASP A 2 7.88 14.18 5.23
C ASP A 2 8.33 12.71 5.22
N THR A 3 9.29 12.35 6.06
CA THR A 3 9.81 10.97 6.19
C THR A 3 8.69 9.92 6.34
N PRO A 4 7.62 10.16 7.13
CA PRO A 4 6.50 9.22 7.21
C PRO A 4 5.81 8.95 5.86
N LEU A 5 5.69 9.97 5.02
CA LEU A 5 5.04 9.85 3.71
C LEU A 5 5.84 8.96 2.76
N LEU A 6 7.17 9.07 2.82
CA LEU A 6 8.10 8.26 2.03
C LEU A 6 8.06 6.80 2.48
N ILE A 7 8.04 6.55 3.79
CA ILE A 7 7.93 5.20 4.35
C ILE A 7 6.63 4.53 3.89
N LEU A 8 5.49 5.24 3.97
CA LEU A 8 4.19 4.72 3.53
C LEU A 8 4.16 4.46 2.01
N GLY A 9 4.78 5.32 1.21
CA GLY A 9 4.91 5.10 -0.23
C GLY A 9 5.75 3.85 -0.55
N LEU A 10 6.87 3.67 0.14
CA LEU A 10 7.75 2.51 -0.04
C LEU A 10 7.04 1.20 0.35
N LEU A 11 6.31 1.21 1.47
CA LEU A 11 5.48 0.08 1.91
C LEU A 11 4.44 -0.30 0.86
N LEU A 12 3.75 0.68 0.27
CA LEU A 12 2.76 0.44 -0.78
C LEU A 12 3.39 -0.24 -2.01
N VAL A 13 4.56 0.25 -2.46
CA VAL A 13 5.29 -0.34 -3.60
C VAL A 13 5.75 -1.76 -3.28
N ALA A 14 6.28 -2.00 -2.08
CA ALA A 14 6.71 -3.32 -1.64
C ALA A 14 5.53 -4.31 -1.58
N SER A 15 4.38 -3.90 -1.05
CA SER A 15 3.17 -4.73 -1.04
C SER A 15 2.68 -5.06 -2.45
N LEU A 16 2.76 -4.10 -3.37
CA LEU A 16 2.39 -4.33 -4.78
C LEU A 16 3.33 -5.35 -5.45
N ALA A 17 4.64 -5.22 -5.23
CA ALA A 17 5.62 -6.16 -5.75
C ALA A 17 5.41 -7.57 -5.17
N ALA A 18 5.14 -7.67 -3.87
CA ALA A 18 4.89 -8.96 -3.20
C ALA A 18 3.60 -9.63 -3.69
N PHE A 19 2.60 -8.86 -4.09
CA PHE A 19 1.38 -9.40 -4.70
C PHE A 19 1.64 -9.93 -6.13
N PHE A 20 2.29 -9.14 -6.99
CA PHE A 20 2.55 -9.57 -8.38
C PHE A 20 3.56 -10.71 -8.50
N THR A 21 4.45 -10.87 -7.53
CA THR A 21 5.38 -12.01 -7.46
C THR A 21 4.77 -13.27 -6.86
N GLY A 22 3.51 -13.23 -6.42
CA GLY A 22 2.80 -14.36 -5.84
C GLY A 22 3.20 -14.70 -4.40
N VAL A 23 4.04 -13.88 -3.77
CA VAL A 23 4.42 -14.03 -2.35
C VAL A 23 3.20 -13.84 -1.44
N LEU A 24 2.31 -12.89 -1.80
CA LEU A 24 0.99 -12.77 -1.19
C LEU A 24 -0.09 -13.35 -2.10
N PRO A 25 -0.64 -14.53 -1.79
CA PRO A 25 -1.64 -15.16 -2.63
C PRO A 25 -3.00 -14.43 -2.58
N TYR A 26 -3.79 -14.65 -3.62
CA TYR A 26 -5.20 -14.30 -3.62
C TYR A 26 -5.96 -15.12 -2.57
N PRO A 27 -6.91 -14.53 -1.82
CA PRO A 27 -7.40 -13.15 -1.90
C PRO A 27 -6.68 -12.15 -0.96
N ILE A 28 -5.72 -12.63 -0.17
CA ILE A 28 -5.13 -11.88 0.95
C ILE A 28 -4.39 -10.62 0.44
N GLY A 29 -3.60 -10.76 -0.63
CA GLY A 29 -2.88 -9.63 -1.21
C GLY A 29 -3.81 -8.54 -1.76
N TRP A 30 -4.99 -8.91 -2.27
CA TRP A 30 -6.01 -7.95 -2.72
C TRP A 30 -6.57 -7.11 -1.57
N ILE A 31 -6.84 -7.75 -0.43
CA ILE A 31 -7.35 -7.05 0.76
C ILE A 31 -6.32 -6.03 1.25
N ILE A 32 -5.05 -6.46 1.37
CA ILE A 32 -3.96 -5.60 1.84
C ILE A 32 -3.75 -4.40 0.92
N LEU A 33 -3.70 -4.63 -0.40
CA LEU A 33 -3.56 -3.54 -1.37
C LEU A 33 -4.73 -2.57 -1.32
N THR A 34 -5.96 -3.07 -1.27
CA THR A 34 -7.16 -2.24 -1.20
C THR A 34 -7.14 -1.33 0.03
N ILE A 35 -6.85 -1.89 1.21
CA ILE A 35 -6.74 -1.10 2.44
C ILE A 35 -5.62 -0.06 2.35
N ALA A 36 -4.46 -0.45 1.83
CA ALA A 36 -3.31 0.45 1.69
C ALA A 36 -3.62 1.65 0.76
N PHE A 37 -4.31 1.40 -0.36
CA PHE A 37 -4.76 2.47 -1.26
C PHE A 37 -5.83 3.36 -0.63
N ILE A 38 -6.83 2.79 0.07
CA ILE A 38 -7.87 3.58 0.77
C ILE A 38 -7.23 4.48 1.82
N ALA A 39 -6.35 3.94 2.66
CA ALA A 39 -5.65 4.71 3.69
C ALA A 39 -4.82 5.85 3.08
N ARG A 40 -4.15 5.59 1.95
CA ARG A 40 -3.41 6.62 1.21
C ARG A 40 -4.33 7.71 0.67
N LEU A 41 -5.48 7.34 0.15
CA LEU A 41 -6.45 8.27 -0.42
C LEU A 41 -7.05 9.16 0.68
N LEU A 42 -7.45 8.58 1.81
CA LEU A 42 -7.93 9.32 2.98
C LEU A 42 -6.89 10.31 3.51
N PHE A 43 -5.62 9.91 3.55
CA PHE A 43 -4.53 10.79 3.96
C PHE A 43 -4.32 11.98 3.01
N LEU A 44 -4.50 11.77 1.69
CA LEU A 44 -4.38 12.85 0.70
C LEU A 44 -5.59 13.79 0.73
N VAL A 45 -6.78 13.31 1.10
CA VAL A 45 -8.00 14.12 1.21
C VAL A 45 -8.06 14.90 2.53
N GLY A 46 -7.56 14.32 3.62
CA GLY A 46 -7.52 14.97 4.94
C GLY A 46 -6.38 15.98 5.12
N ARG A 47 -5.68 16.33 4.04
CA ARG A 47 -4.58 17.30 3.97
C ARG A 47 -4.90 18.35 2.92
#